data_AF-A0A6C0PBA1-F1
#
_entry.id   AF-A0A6C0PBA1-F1
#
_cell.length_a   1.000
_cell.length_b   1.000
_cell.length_c   1.000
_cell.angle_alpha   90.00
_cell.angle_beta   90.00
_cell.angle_gamma   90.00
#
_symmetry.space_group_name_H-M   'P 1'
#
loop_
_entity.id
_entity.type
_entity.pdbx_description
1 polymer ?
#
loop_
_entity_poly.entity_id
_entity_poly.type
_entity_poly.pdbx_seq_one_letter_code
_entity_poly.pdbx_strand_id
1 'polypeptide(L)' 'MDERDKELRRKRDLAEAIGARRQAADMLLQASQLISRAHRKLSYNKSDDIQLRLTMIKMELDEKIEILQDPESDPN' A
#
# COMPACT_ATOMS: atom_id res chain seq x y z
N MET A 1 -23.87 1.33 29.31
CA MET A 1 -23.16 1.89 28.15
C MET A 1 -24.16 1.96 27.03
N ASP A 2 -24.50 3.18 26.60
CA ASP A 2 -25.60 3.45 25.69
C ASP A 2 -25.31 2.88 24.29
N GLU A 3 -26.31 2.39 23.57
CA GLU A 3 -26.10 1.82 22.22
C GLU A 3 -25.49 2.85 21.26
N ARG A 4 -25.83 4.12 21.49
CA ARG A 4 -25.30 5.28 20.80
C ARG A 4 -23.78 5.48 21.01
N ASP A 5 -23.29 5.18 22.21
CA ASP A 5 -21.85 5.25 22.51
C ASP A 5 -21.07 4.14 21.81
N LYS A 6 -21.67 2.95 21.67
CA LYS A 6 -21.08 1.82 20.94
C LYS A 6 -20.98 2.12 19.45
N GLU A 7 -22.02 2.72 18.88
CA GLU A 7 -22.03 3.10 17.47
C GLU A 7 -21.01 4.21 17.15
N LEU A 8 -20.89 5.21 18.03
CA LEU A 8 -19.87 6.26 17.91
C LEU A 8 -18.44 5.70 17.97
N ARG A 9 -18.18 4.75 18.86
CA ARG A 9 -16.89 4.05 18.93
C ARG A 9 -16.60 3.29 17.65
N ARG A 10 -17.55 2.48 17.16
CA ARG A 10 -17.39 1.75 15.89
C ARG A 10 -17.08 2.68 14.70
N LYS A 11 -17.78 3.82 14.59
CA LYS A 11 -17.52 4.81 13.55
C LYS A 11 -16.12 5.41 13.64
N ARG A 12 -15.64 5.68 14.86
CA ARG A 12 -14.30 6.19 15.10
C ARG A 12 -13.22 5.16 14.78
N ASP A 13 -13.39 3.93 15.25
CA ASP A 13 -12.45 2.83 15.02
C ASP A 13 -12.33 2.52 13.51
N LEU A 14 -13.45 2.57 12.78
CA LEU A 14 -13.46 2.42 11.32
C LEU A 14 -12.70 3.56 10.62
N ALA A 15 -12.93 4.81 11.02
CA ALA A 15 -12.24 5.96 10.46
C ALA A 15 -10.72 5.92 10.72
N GLU A 16 -10.31 5.47 11.90
CA GLU A 16 -8.90 5.30 12.27
C GLU A 16 -8.24 4.17 11.47
N ALA A 17 -8.93 3.03 11.28
CA ALA A 17 -8.45 1.94 10.45
C ALA A 17 -8.29 2.34 8.98
N ILE A 18 -9.26 3.08 8.41
CA ILE A 18 -9.17 3.62 7.05
C ILE A 18 -7.99 4.59 6.93
N GLY A 19 -7.80 5.46 7.93
CA GLY A 19 -6.65 6.38 7.98
C GLY A 19 -5.31 5.64 7.97
N ALA A 20 -5.17 4.60 8.80
CA ALA A 20 -3.96 3.79 8.85
C ALA A 20 -3.68 3.05 7.53
N ARG A 21 -4.72 2.52 6.87
CA ARG A 21 -4.60 1.87 5.54
C ARG A 21 -4.11 2.85 4.49
N ARG A 22 -4.67 4.06 4.44
CA ARG A 22 -4.21 5.12 3.51
C ARG A 22 -2.76 5.51 3.75
N GLN A 23 -2.36 5.68 5.01
CA GLN A 23 -0.95 5.96 5.34
C GLN A 23 0.00 4.83 4.91
N ALA A 24 -0.41 3.57 5.09
CA ALA A 24 0.37 2.43 4.62
C ALA A 24 0.49 2.42 3.09
N ALA A 25 -0.59 2.72 2.36
CA ALA A 25 -0.56 2.85 0.90
C ALA A 25 0.41 3.94 0.44
N ASP A 26 0.43 5.10 1.09
CA ASP A 26 1.36 6.20 0.77
C ASP A 26 2.83 5.79 0.97
N MET A 27 3.13 5.04 2.04
CA MET A 27 4.48 4.53 2.28
C MET A 27 4.91 3.52 1.21
N LEU A 28 4.01 2.62 0.81
CA LEU A 28 4.28 1.66 -0.26
C LEU A 28 4.47 2.35 -1.61
N LEU A 29 3.71 3.41 -1.90
CA LEU A 29 3.89 4.21 -3.11
C LEU A 29 5.27 4.87 -3.15
N GLN A 30 5.72 5.42 -2.02
CA GLN A 30 7.08 5.97 -1.91
C GLN A 30 8.15 4.90 -2.14
N ALA A 31 7.96 3.69 -1.59
CA ALA A 31 8.87 2.56 -1.82
C ALA A 31 8.89 2.14 -3.31
N SER A 32 7.73 2.04 -3.96
CA SER A 32 7.61 1.71 -5.39
C SER A 32 8.31 2.74 -6.29
N GLN A 33 8.24 4.04 -5.93
CA GLN A 33 8.98 5.10 -6.62
C GLN A 33 10.50 4.96 -6.45
N LEU A 34 10.98 4.61 -5.25
CA LEU A 34 12.40 4.36 -4.99
C LEU A 34 12.92 3.16 -5.79
N ILE A 35 12.14 2.07 -5.83
CA ILE A 35 12.44 0.88 -6.64
C ILE A 35 12.49 1.23 -8.13
N SER A 36 11.52 2.00 -8.62
CA SER A 36 11.50 2.44 -10.02
C SER A 36 12.73 3.28 -10.37
N ARG A 37 13.21 4.14 -9.44
CA ARG A 37 14.46 4.90 -9.61
C ARG A 37 15.69 4.00 -9.58
N ALA A 38 15.72 3.02 -8.67
CA ALA A 38 16.81 2.05 -8.58
C ALA A 38 16.90 1.20 -9.85
N HIS A 39 15.76 0.73 -10.38
CA HIS A 39 15.68 -0.02 -11.63
C HIS A 39 16.25 0.77 -12.81
N ARG A 40 15.87 2.06 -12.95
CA ARG A 40 16.45 2.93 -14.00
C ARG A 40 17.97 3.10 -13.86
N LYS A 41 18.49 3.18 -12.64
CA LYS A 41 19.95 3.25 -12.42
C LYS A 41 20.65 1.92 -12.74
N LEU A 42 20.02 0.79 -12.43
CA LEU A 42 20.57 -0.54 -12.65
C LEU A 42 20.48 -1.00 -14.10
N SER A 43 19.62 -0.40 -14.93
CA SER A 43 19.63 -0.68 -16.38
C SER A 43 20.94 -0.29 -17.06
N TYR A 44 21.75 0.57 -16.44
CA TYR A 44 23.12 0.88 -16.90
C TYR A 44 24.14 -0.21 -16.54
N ASN A 45 23.87 -1.06 -15.54
CA ASN A 45 24.78 -2.10 -15.05
C ASN A 45 24.51 -3.52 -15.61
N LYS A 46 23.52 -3.69 -16.50
CA LYS A 46 23.18 -4.95 -17.21
C LYS A 46 23.06 -6.21 -16.32
N SER A 47 22.58 -6.06 -15.09
CA SER A 47 22.29 -7.21 -14.24
C SER A 47 20.81 -7.61 -14.36
N ASP A 48 20.54 -8.57 -15.25
CA ASP A 48 19.19 -9.01 -15.59
C ASP A 48 18.46 -9.64 -14.40
N ASP A 49 19.17 -10.35 -13.51
CA ASP A 49 18.60 -10.92 -12.27
C ASP A 49 18.08 -9.83 -11.33
N ILE A 50 18.82 -8.72 -11.20
CA ILE A 50 18.41 -7.63 -10.32
C ILE A 50 17.21 -6.88 -10.92
N GLN A 51 17.14 -6.72 -12.24
CA GLN A 51 15.98 -6.12 -12.92
C GLN A 51 14.72 -6.96 -12.73
N LEU A 52 14.84 -8.28 -12.87
CA LEU A 52 13.73 -9.21 -12.66
C LEU A 52 13.20 -9.12 -11.24
N ARG A 53 14.08 -9.18 -10.23
CA ARG A 53 13.69 -9.05 -8.82
C ARG A 53 13.00 -7.71 -8.51
N LEU A 54 13.53 -6.60 -9.03
CA LEU A 54 12.91 -5.28 -8.85
C LEU A 54 11.53 -5.18 -9.51
N THR A 55 11.35 -5.84 -10.64
CA THR A 55 10.05 -5.92 -11.33
C THR A 55 9.04 -6.69 -10.48
N MET A 56 9.43 -7.85 -9.94
CA MET A 56 8.56 -8.62 -9.04
C MET A 56 8.15 -7.84 -7.79
N ILE A 57 9.12 -7.19 -7.12
CA ILE A 57 8.83 -6.37 -5.92
C ILE A 57 7.88 -5.22 -6.28
N LYS A 58 8.05 -4.61 -7.46
CA LYS A 58 7.15 -3.54 -7.90
C LYS A 58 5.73 -4.04 -8.09
N MET A 59 5.53 -5.19 -8.74
CA MET A 59 4.20 -5.78 -8.91
C MET A 59 3.52 -6.07 -7.58
N GLU A 60 4.23 -6.65 -6.61
CA GLU A 60 3.69 -6.91 -5.26
C GLU A 60 3.32 -5.61 -4.51
N LEU A 61 4.09 -4.55 -4.72
CA LEU A 61 3.79 -3.24 -4.13
C LEU A 61 2.55 -2.61 -4.75
N ASP A 62 2.44 -2.66 -6.07
CA ASP A 62 1.30 -2.08 -6.80
C ASP A 62 -0.01 -2.80 -6.39
N GLU A 63 0.00 -4.14 -6.27
CA GLU A 63 -1.15 -4.92 -5.76
C GLU A 63 -1.51 -4.53 -4.32
N LYS A 64 -0.53 -4.42 -3.42
CA LYS A 64 -0.80 -4.02 -2.03
C LYS A 64 -1.32 -2.60 -1.91
N ILE A 65 -0.84 -1.69 -2.76
CA ILE A 65 -1.34 -0.30 -2.79
C ILE A 65 -2.80 -0.30 -3.21
N GLU A 66 -3.17 -1.05 -4.26
CA GLU A 66 -4.55 -1.14 -4.73
C GLU A 66 -5.50 -1.65 -3.63
N ILE A 67 -5.13 -2.74 -2.96
CA ILE A 67 -5.89 -3.30 -1.83
C ILE A 67 -6.05 -2.29 -0.67
N LEU A 68 -5.01 -1.49 -0.40
CA LEU A 68 -5.02 -0.55 0.72
C LEU A 68 -5.67 0.80 0.38
N GLN A 69 -5.69 1.20 -0.89
CA GLN A 69 -6.30 2.44 -1.37
C GLN A 69 -7.82 2.35 -1.47
N ASP A 70 -8.36 1.15 -1.66
CA ASP A 70 -9.80 0.91 -1.71
C ASP A 70 -10.30 0.08 -0.50
N PRO A 71 -10.36 0.67 0.71
CA PRO A 71 -10.89 -0.01 1.89
C PRO A 71 -12.43 -0.16 1.88
N GLU A 72 -13.14 0.44 0.91
CA GLU A 72 -14.60 0.34 0.76
C GLU A 72 -15.03 -0.80 -0.17
N SER A 73 -14.15 -1.28 -1.05
CA SER A 73 -14.42 -2.38 -2.00
C SER A 73 -14.06 -3.79 -1.48
N ASP A 74 -14.20 -4.02 -0.17
CA ASP A 74 -14.19 -5.38 0.37
C ASP A 74 -15.64 -5.93 0.38
N PRO A 75 -15.93 -7.03 -0.35
CA PRO A 75 -17.24 -7.70 -0.34
C PRO A 75 -17.52 -8.51 0.94
N ASN A 76 -17.05 -8.04 2.09
CA ASN A 76 -17.38 -8.56 3.43
C ASN A 76 -18.18 -7.56 4.27
#